data_AF-A0A382R053-F1
#
_entry.id   AF-A0A382R053-F1
#
_cell.length_a   1.000
_cell.length_b   1.000
_cell.length_c   1.000
_cell.angle_alpha   90.00
_cell.angle_beta   90.00
_cell.angle_gamma   90.00
#
_symmetry.space_group_name_H-M   'P 1'
#
loop_
_entity.id
_entity.type
_entity.pdbx_description
1 polymer ?
#
loop_
_entity_poly.entity_id
_entity_poly.type
_entity_poly.pdbx_seq_one_letter_code
_entity_poly.pdbx_strand_id
1 'polypeptide(L)'
;MITGIITFLIIFAVIGSILYGQKLIKTEKSDAVFGNPERAKGGVHWVIVGTSFLLFSWLYYSWDIAKSFYPKSANELCQVAKVNESLLSLKYLFPIEERQHKSTALIKRENINISDKIVEIQSSPNLKDQDKKLFISLLNKTRLTIPLLTSEKYIETETKNTIKELTNRIKQLTEDFPKDSYPPPLSDEEENKRIEAIKKQLGWGATGMEVPPLPETKTGLKFHTAAQELNSISDEF
;
A
#
# COMPACT_ATOMS: atom_id res chain seq x y z
N MET A 1 15.07 -16.75 -11.89
CA MET A 1 15.73 -17.92 -12.51
C MET A 1 16.55 -18.73 -11.51
N ILE A 2 17.60 -18.16 -10.89
CA ILE A 2 18.43 -18.91 -9.91
C ILE A 2 17.60 -19.37 -8.70
N THR A 3 16.76 -18.50 -8.15
CA THR A 3 15.89 -18.82 -7.00
C THR A 3 14.89 -19.93 -7.31
N GLY A 4 14.31 -19.94 -8.51
CA GLY A 4 13.45 -21.04 -8.98
C GLY A 4 14.18 -22.38 -9.02
N ILE A 5 15.40 -22.43 -9.56
CA ILE A 5 16.24 -23.64 -9.60
C ILE A 5 16.56 -24.12 -8.18
N ILE A 6 16.95 -23.21 -7.29
CA ILE A 6 17.22 -23.51 -5.87
C ILE A 6 15.98 -24.10 -5.21
N THR A 7 14.79 -23.54 -5.48
CA THR A 7 13.52 -24.02 -4.91
C THR A 7 13.23 -25.46 -5.36
N PHE A 8 13.44 -25.78 -6.65
CA PHE A 8 13.31 -27.16 -7.14
C PHE A 8 14.32 -28.10 -6.46
N LEU A 9 15.59 -27.70 -6.34
CA LEU A 9 16.61 -28.51 -5.65
C LEU A 9 16.24 -28.80 -4.19
N ILE A 10 15.70 -27.82 -3.48
CA ILE A 10 15.22 -27.98 -2.10
C ILE A 10 14.09 -29.02 -2.04
N ILE A 11 13.12 -28.95 -2.95
CA ILE A 11 12.02 -29.93 -3.01
C ILE A 11 12.56 -31.34 -3.26
N PHE A 12 13.47 -31.51 -4.22
CA PHE A 12 14.12 -32.80 -4.49
C PHE A 12 14.95 -33.30 -3.30
N ALA A 13 15.66 -32.43 -2.60
CA ALA A 13 16.43 -32.78 -1.41
C ALA A 13 15.53 -33.27 -0.26
N VAL A 14 14.37 -32.64 -0.06
CA VAL A 14 13.38 -33.06 0.95
C VAL A 14 12.81 -34.44 0.60
N ILE A 15 12.31 -34.61 -0.63
CA ILE A 15 11.73 -35.89 -1.08
C ILE A 15 12.78 -37.01 -1.01
N GLY A 16 13.99 -36.76 -1.53
CA GLY A 16 15.09 -37.72 -1.52
C GLY A 16 15.52 -38.13 -0.11
N SER A 17 15.59 -37.17 0.82
CA SER A 17 15.94 -37.43 2.22
C SER A 17 14.87 -38.23 2.95
N ILE A 18 13.59 -37.98 2.68
CA ILE A 18 12.47 -38.76 3.25
C ILE A 18 12.50 -40.20 2.72
N LEU A 19 12.65 -40.39 1.41
CA LEU A 19 12.72 -41.73 0.81
C LEU A 19 13.94 -42.51 1.31
N TYR A 20 15.09 -41.83 1.46
CA TYR A 20 16.29 -42.42 2.03
C TYR A 20 16.09 -42.83 3.49
N GLY A 21 15.52 -41.96 4.31
CA GLY A 21 15.20 -42.25 5.72
C GLY A 21 14.25 -43.43 5.88
N GLN A 22 13.19 -43.49 5.08
CA GLN A 22 12.25 -44.62 5.08
C GLN A 22 12.93 -45.94 4.69
N LYS A 23 13.88 -45.92 3.76
CA LYS A 23 14.66 -47.11 3.37
C LYS A 23 15.60 -47.54 4.48
N LEU A 24 16.28 -46.59 5.13
CA LEU A 24 17.23 -46.85 6.21
C LEU A 24 16.56 -47.45 7.44
N ILE A 25 15.40 -46.91 7.85
CA ILE A 25 14.59 -47.41 8.99
C ILE A 25 14.18 -48.87 8.81
N LYS A 26 13.93 -49.31 7.56
CA LYS A 26 13.59 -50.72 7.26
C LYS A 26 14.79 -51.66 7.39
N THR A 27 16.01 -51.15 7.35
CA THR A 27 17.25 -51.93 7.38
C THR A 27 18.01 -51.85 8.71
N GLU A 28 17.78 -50.81 9.51
CA GLU A 28 18.41 -50.65 10.83
C GLU A 28 17.71 -51.50 11.91
N LYS A 29 18.49 -52.20 12.73
CA LYS A 29 17.99 -52.91 13.92
C LYS A 29 17.66 -51.90 15.02
N SER A 30 16.41 -51.88 15.49
CA SER A 30 15.92 -50.93 16.51
C SER A 30 16.44 -51.16 17.94
N ASP A 31 17.11 -52.28 18.19
CA ASP A 31 17.50 -52.74 19.54
C ASP A 31 18.77 -52.06 20.11
N ALA A 32 19.36 -51.09 19.42
CA ALA A 32 20.49 -50.33 19.93
C ALA A 32 20.02 -49.30 20.99
N VAL A 33 20.42 -49.53 22.24
CA VAL A 33 20.26 -48.65 23.40
C VAL A 33 20.80 -47.24 23.11
N PHE A 34 20.15 -46.20 23.65
CA PHE A 34 20.60 -44.81 23.54
C PHE A 34 22.10 -44.69 23.90
N GLY A 35 22.94 -44.25 22.95
CA GLY A 35 24.40 -44.11 23.15
C GLY A 35 25.29 -44.88 22.17
N ASN A 36 24.75 -45.73 21.29
CA ASN A 36 25.56 -46.39 20.25
C ASN A 36 25.98 -45.37 19.16
N PRO A 37 27.29 -45.16 18.90
CA PRO A 37 27.79 -44.22 17.88
C PRO A 37 27.33 -44.56 16.46
N GLU A 38 26.93 -45.81 16.16
CA GLU A 38 26.37 -46.18 14.86
C GLU A 38 25.00 -45.53 14.62
N ARG A 39 24.15 -45.40 15.66
CA ARG A 39 22.84 -44.73 15.57
C ARG A 39 22.97 -43.21 15.40
N ALA A 40 24.06 -42.61 15.89
CA ALA A 40 24.32 -41.17 15.73
C ALA A 40 24.72 -40.77 14.30
N LYS A 41 25.25 -41.69 13.49
CA LYS A 41 25.66 -41.43 12.10
C LYS A 41 24.48 -41.41 11.12
N GLY A 42 23.36 -42.03 11.45
CA GLY A 42 22.20 -42.16 10.58
C GLY A 42 21.34 -40.88 10.44
N GLY A 43 21.46 -39.90 11.34
CA GLY A 43 20.50 -38.78 11.45
C GLY A 43 20.64 -37.63 10.44
N VAL A 44 21.65 -37.62 9.57
CA VAL A 44 21.95 -36.47 8.69
C VAL A 44 20.80 -36.14 7.74
N HIS A 45 20.07 -37.14 7.25
CA HIS A 45 18.92 -36.93 6.36
C HIS A 45 17.80 -36.12 7.03
N TRP A 46 17.58 -36.29 8.34
CA TRP A 46 16.60 -35.47 9.08
C TRP A 46 17.06 -34.02 9.27
N VAL A 47 18.38 -33.79 9.44
CA VAL A 47 18.96 -32.44 9.49
C VAL A 47 18.80 -31.71 8.17
N ILE A 48 18.99 -32.42 7.05
CA ILE A 48 18.75 -31.89 5.70
C ILE A 48 17.28 -31.51 5.54
N VAL A 49 16.34 -32.40 5.91
CA VAL A 49 14.90 -32.11 5.85
C VAL A 49 14.55 -30.87 6.69
N GLY A 50 15.03 -30.78 7.93
CA GLY A 50 14.77 -29.65 8.82
C GLY A 50 15.30 -28.32 8.25
N THR A 51 16.55 -28.31 7.80
CA THR A 51 17.17 -27.12 7.21
C THR A 51 16.48 -26.70 5.91
N SER A 52 16.19 -27.67 5.03
CA SER A 52 15.47 -27.43 3.77
C SER A 52 14.07 -26.88 4.00
N PHE A 53 13.35 -27.36 5.03
CA PHE A 53 12.02 -26.86 5.36
C PHE A 53 12.05 -25.40 5.86
N LEU A 54 13.02 -25.06 6.72
CA LEU A 54 13.20 -23.67 7.16
C LEU A 54 13.55 -22.74 5.99
N LEU A 55 14.46 -23.15 5.11
CA LEU A 55 14.80 -22.40 3.90
C LEU A 55 13.61 -22.26 2.95
N PHE A 56 12.81 -23.32 2.79
CA PHE A 56 11.61 -23.28 1.97
C PHE A 56 10.56 -22.34 2.56
N SER A 57 10.35 -22.36 3.88
CA SER A 57 9.45 -21.44 4.57
C SER A 57 9.91 -19.98 4.41
N TRP A 58 11.22 -19.72 4.56
CA TRP A 58 11.78 -18.40 4.31
C TRP A 58 11.54 -17.93 2.87
N LEU A 59 11.84 -18.79 1.88
CA LEU A 59 11.65 -18.46 0.47
C LEU A 59 10.17 -18.28 0.11
N TYR A 60 9.26 -19.03 0.75
CA TYR A 60 7.82 -18.91 0.55
C TYR A 60 7.29 -17.52 0.93
N TYR A 61 7.79 -16.96 2.03
CA TYR A 61 7.46 -15.59 2.46
C TYR A 61 8.31 -14.52 1.75
N SER A 62 9.31 -14.91 0.96
CA SER A 62 10.12 -13.98 0.18
C SER A 62 9.46 -13.65 -1.16
N TRP A 63 9.59 -12.38 -1.56
CA TRP A 63 9.19 -11.90 -2.87
C TRP A 63 9.96 -12.56 -4.04
N ASP A 64 11.11 -13.17 -3.75
CA ASP A 64 11.99 -13.79 -4.75
C ASP A 64 11.41 -15.03 -5.45
N ILE A 65 10.51 -15.77 -4.80
CA ILE A 65 9.79 -16.89 -5.43
C ILE A 65 8.79 -16.34 -6.44
N ALA A 66 7.99 -15.35 -6.04
CA ALA A 66 6.98 -14.74 -6.90
C ALA A 66 7.61 -14.18 -8.18
N LYS A 67 8.73 -13.47 -8.08
CA LYS A 67 9.45 -12.94 -9.26
C LYS A 67 10.01 -14.03 -10.17
N SER A 68 10.42 -15.17 -9.61
CA SER A 68 11.08 -16.23 -10.40
C SER A 68 10.10 -17.14 -11.13
N PHE A 69 8.92 -17.38 -10.55
CA PHE A 69 7.90 -18.25 -11.16
C PHE A 69 6.82 -17.45 -11.90
N TYR A 70 6.48 -16.26 -11.43
CA TYR A 70 5.42 -15.41 -11.97
C TYR A 70 5.91 -13.97 -12.22
N PRO A 71 6.93 -13.75 -13.05
CA PRO A 71 7.52 -12.42 -13.28
C PRO A 71 6.50 -11.40 -13.81
N LYS A 72 5.55 -11.83 -14.65
CA LYS A 72 4.49 -10.98 -15.19
C LYS A 72 3.48 -10.55 -14.11
N SER A 73 3.02 -11.48 -13.28
CA SER A 73 2.10 -11.16 -12.17
C SER A 73 2.78 -10.29 -11.12
N ALA A 74 4.08 -10.48 -10.87
CA ALA A 74 4.85 -9.59 -9.99
C ALA A 74 4.93 -8.16 -10.56
N ASN A 75 5.08 -8.01 -11.89
CA ASN A 75 5.02 -6.70 -12.55
C ASN A 75 3.62 -6.07 -12.43
N GLU A 76 2.55 -6.85 -12.58
CA GLU A 76 1.16 -6.38 -12.38
C GLU A 76 0.94 -5.86 -10.97
N LEU A 77 1.38 -6.59 -9.94
CA LEU A 77 1.28 -6.14 -8.53
C LEU A 77 2.04 -4.82 -8.30
N CYS A 78 3.16 -4.60 -8.98
CA CYS A 78 3.84 -3.30 -8.92
C CYS A 78 3.00 -2.18 -9.54
N GLN A 79 2.31 -2.43 -10.65
CA GLN A 79 1.43 -1.41 -11.24
C GLN A 79 0.22 -1.12 -10.32
N VAL A 80 -0.30 -2.14 -9.62
CA VAL A 80 -1.31 -1.94 -8.56
C VAL A 80 -0.76 -1.05 -7.45
N ALA A 81 0.48 -1.29 -7.00
CA ALA A 81 1.11 -0.47 -5.98
C ALA A 81 1.23 1.00 -6.41
N LYS A 82 1.50 1.29 -7.68
CA LYS A 82 1.52 2.67 -8.20
C LYS A 82 0.16 3.36 -8.15
N VAL A 83 -0.92 2.63 -8.39
CA VAL A 83 -2.29 3.17 -8.21
C VAL A 83 -2.54 3.50 -6.74
N ASN A 84 -2.07 2.66 -5.82
CA ASN A 84 -2.22 2.94 -4.40
C ASN A 84 -1.34 4.13 -3.96
N GLU A 85 -0.14 4.24 -4.51
CA GLU A 85 0.76 5.37 -4.28
C GLU A 85 0.19 6.69 -4.81
N SER A 86 -0.42 6.69 -6.01
CA SER A 86 -1.06 7.88 -6.57
C SER A 86 -2.23 8.38 -5.73
N LEU A 87 -2.96 7.46 -5.08
CA LEU A 87 -4.03 7.81 -4.13
C LEU A 87 -3.52 8.30 -2.78
N LEU A 88 -2.26 8.04 -2.42
CA LEU A 88 -1.74 8.36 -1.09
C LEU A 88 -1.77 9.86 -0.82
N SER A 89 -1.40 10.67 -1.80
CA SER A 89 -1.46 12.14 -1.73
C SER A 89 -2.88 12.62 -1.45
N LEU A 90 -3.85 12.17 -2.27
CA LEU A 90 -5.27 12.47 -2.08
C LEU A 90 -5.79 12.00 -0.70
N LYS A 91 -5.34 10.84 -0.21
CA LYS A 91 -5.69 10.30 1.11
C LYS A 91 -5.12 11.14 2.26
N TYR A 92 -3.98 11.80 2.09
CA TYR A 92 -3.46 12.73 3.10
C TYR A 92 -4.19 14.07 3.10
N LEU A 93 -4.57 14.57 1.92
CA LEU A 93 -5.33 15.81 1.76
C LEU A 93 -6.78 15.66 2.25
N PHE A 94 -7.41 14.54 1.87
CA PHE A 94 -8.68 14.09 2.40
C PHE A 94 -8.46 12.82 3.21
N PRO A 95 -8.36 12.91 4.55
CA PRO A 95 -8.33 11.71 5.37
C PRO A 95 -9.71 11.02 5.32
N ILE A 96 -9.87 10.12 4.34
CA ILE A 96 -11.08 9.32 4.08
C ILE A 96 -11.33 8.32 5.23
N GLU A 97 -10.27 7.91 5.95
CA GLU A 97 -10.32 6.94 7.04
C GLU A 97 -10.38 7.56 8.45
N GLU A 98 -10.07 8.85 8.61
CA GLU A 98 -10.09 9.47 9.94
C GLU A 98 -11.49 9.94 10.34
N ARG A 99 -11.81 9.81 11.64
CA ARG A 99 -13.10 10.25 12.19
C ARG A 99 -13.29 11.77 12.17
N GLN A 100 -12.21 12.55 12.11
CA GLN A 100 -12.22 14.02 12.09
C GLN A 100 -11.05 14.56 11.25
N HIS A 101 -11.32 15.37 10.22
CA HIS A 101 -10.27 16.07 9.47
C HIS A 101 -9.43 16.98 10.38
N LYS A 102 -8.14 17.15 10.08
CA LYS A 102 -7.23 18.08 10.78
C LYS A 102 -7.84 19.49 10.97
N SER A 103 -8.57 19.99 9.96
CA SER A 103 -9.28 21.28 10.03
C SER A 103 -10.46 21.26 11.01
N THR A 104 -11.20 20.15 11.11
CA THR A 104 -12.30 20.02 12.09
C THR A 104 -11.79 19.85 13.53
N ALA A 105 -10.61 19.26 13.70
CA ALA A 105 -9.95 19.19 15.00
C ALA A 105 -9.55 20.59 15.50
N LEU A 106 -9.10 21.50 14.62
CA LEU A 106 -8.84 22.89 14.96
C LEU A 106 -10.13 23.61 15.41
N ILE A 107 -11.24 23.45 14.68
CA ILE A 107 -12.54 24.03 15.08
C ILE A 107 -12.98 23.56 16.46
N LYS A 108 -12.84 22.25 16.74
CA LYS A 108 -13.16 21.68 18.06
C LYS A 108 -12.28 22.27 19.16
N ARG A 109 -10.97 22.40 18.92
CA ARG A 109 -10.02 23.01 19.85
C ARG A 109 -10.39 24.46 20.14
N GLU A 110 -10.66 25.27 19.11
CA GLU A 110 -11.03 26.67 19.31
C GLU A 110 -12.37 26.82 20.04
N ASN A 111 -13.34 25.93 19.80
CA ASN A 111 -14.58 25.91 20.57
C ASN A 111 -14.37 25.61 22.06
N ILE A 112 -13.44 24.70 22.39
CA ILE A 112 -13.05 24.42 23.78
C ILE A 112 -12.37 25.65 24.38
N ASN A 113 -11.37 26.22 23.70
CA ASN A 113 -10.65 27.42 24.16
C ASN A 113 -11.61 28.60 24.43
N ILE A 114 -12.59 28.83 23.56
CA ILE A 114 -13.61 29.87 23.75
C ILE A 114 -14.47 29.58 24.97
N SER A 115 -14.87 28.32 25.17
CA SER A 115 -15.68 27.91 26.34
C SER A 115 -14.91 28.12 27.64
N ASP A 116 -13.63 27.76 27.67
CA ASP A 116 -12.76 27.96 28.83
C ASP A 116 -12.56 29.45 29.13
N LYS A 117 -12.35 30.28 28.10
CA LYS A 117 -12.27 31.74 28.24
C LYS A 117 -13.56 32.36 28.81
N ILE A 118 -14.73 31.86 28.42
CA ILE A 118 -16.02 32.32 28.96
C ILE A 118 -16.08 32.06 30.46
N VAL A 119 -15.65 30.88 30.92
CA VAL A 119 -15.59 30.52 32.35
C VAL A 119 -14.60 31.41 33.10
N GLU A 120 -13.43 31.68 32.53
CA GLU A 120 -12.41 32.57 33.09
C GLU A 120 -12.93 34.02 33.25
N ILE A 121 -13.62 34.55 32.25
CA ILE A 121 -14.20 35.91 32.30
C ILE A 121 -15.33 36.00 33.34
N GLN A 122 -16.17 34.98 33.44
CA GLN A 122 -17.25 34.94 34.45
C GLN A 122 -16.70 34.94 35.86
N SER A 123 -15.65 34.14 36.11
CA SER A 123 -15.02 33.96 37.42
C SER A 123 -14.05 35.10 37.82
N SER A 124 -13.66 35.97 36.89
CA SER A 124 -12.72 37.07 37.17
C SER A 124 -13.30 38.12 38.14
N PRO A 125 -12.66 38.38 39.29
CA PRO A 125 -13.12 39.38 40.26
C PRO A 125 -12.79 40.82 39.85
N ASN A 126 -11.82 41.01 38.94
CA ASN A 126 -11.31 42.33 38.56
C ASN A 126 -12.09 42.99 37.40
N LEU A 127 -13.03 42.26 36.79
CA LEU A 127 -13.83 42.73 35.66
C LEU A 127 -15.19 43.24 36.12
N LYS A 128 -15.62 44.39 35.59
CA LYS A 128 -16.97 44.92 35.81
C LYS A 128 -18.00 44.05 35.07
N ASP A 129 -19.20 43.93 35.62
CA ASP A 129 -20.26 43.09 35.03
C ASP A 129 -20.69 43.51 33.63
N GLN A 130 -20.62 44.81 33.31
CA GLN A 130 -20.88 45.30 31.94
C GLN A 130 -19.83 44.78 30.95
N ASP A 131 -18.55 44.82 31.33
CA ASP A 131 -17.45 44.35 30.48
C ASP A 131 -17.50 42.83 30.30
N LYS A 132 -17.84 42.09 31.36
CA LYS A 132 -18.09 40.63 31.29
C LYS A 132 -19.16 40.28 30.26
N LYS A 133 -20.31 40.97 30.31
CA LYS A 133 -21.39 40.77 29.33
C LYS A 133 -20.93 41.08 27.89
N LEU A 134 -20.17 42.15 27.71
CA LEU A 134 -19.63 42.53 26.40
C LEU A 134 -18.66 41.48 25.85
N PHE A 135 -17.67 41.04 26.63
CA PHE A 135 -16.67 40.06 26.20
C PHE A 135 -17.28 38.69 25.91
N ILE A 136 -18.20 38.21 26.76
CA ILE A 136 -18.91 36.95 26.51
C ILE A 136 -19.75 37.03 25.24
N SER A 137 -20.44 38.17 25.02
CA SER A 137 -21.18 38.39 23.76
C SER A 137 -20.25 38.35 22.55
N LEU A 138 -19.05 38.93 22.64
CA LEU A 138 -18.07 38.94 21.56
C LEU A 138 -17.55 37.53 21.27
N LEU A 139 -17.17 36.77 22.30
CA LEU A 139 -16.74 35.37 22.18
C LEU A 139 -17.83 34.47 21.59
N ASN A 140 -19.09 34.65 22.00
CA ASN A 140 -20.21 33.91 21.42
C ASN A 140 -20.41 34.24 19.94
N LYS A 141 -20.24 35.50 19.53
CA LYS A 141 -20.27 35.89 18.11
C LYS A 141 -19.11 35.24 17.34
N THR A 142 -17.89 35.29 17.88
CA THR A 142 -16.71 34.63 17.28
C THR A 142 -16.94 33.13 17.10
N ARG A 143 -17.52 32.46 18.10
CA ARG A 143 -17.87 31.04 18.03
C ARG A 143 -18.82 30.73 16.86
N LEU A 144 -19.77 31.62 16.60
CA LEU A 144 -20.70 31.49 15.47
C LEU A 144 -20.05 31.84 14.11
N THR A 145 -18.97 32.63 14.11
CA THR A 145 -18.22 32.96 12.89
C THR A 145 -17.34 31.81 12.41
N ILE A 146 -16.81 30.97 13.30
CA ILE A 146 -15.94 29.85 12.93
C ILE A 146 -16.61 28.91 11.90
N PRO A 147 -17.85 28.42 12.10
CA PRO A 147 -18.56 27.62 11.10
C PRO A 147 -18.89 28.37 9.82
N LEU A 148 -19.11 29.69 9.90
CA LEU A 148 -19.41 30.52 8.73
C LEU A 148 -18.20 30.61 7.80
N LEU A 149 -16.98 30.70 8.33
CA LEU A 149 -15.75 30.66 7.52
C LEU A 149 -15.56 29.34 6.78
N THR A 150 -16.17 28.26 7.27
CA THR A 150 -16.12 26.93 6.65
C THR A 150 -17.39 26.58 5.85
N SER A 151 -18.31 27.53 5.68
CA SER A 151 -19.55 27.24 4.98
C SER A 151 -19.31 27.14 3.48
N GLU A 152 -19.84 26.07 2.88
CA GLU A 152 -19.82 25.81 1.44
C GLU A 152 -20.39 26.98 0.61
N LYS A 153 -21.27 27.80 1.23
CA LYS A 153 -21.85 28.99 0.58
C LYS A 153 -20.78 30.01 0.16
N TYR A 154 -19.68 30.10 0.90
CA TYR A 154 -18.62 31.09 0.65
C TYR A 154 -17.45 30.53 -0.16
N ILE A 155 -17.49 29.25 -0.57
CA ILE A 155 -16.50 28.70 -1.49
C ILE A 155 -16.68 29.35 -2.86
N GLU A 156 -15.57 29.80 -3.45
CA GLU A 156 -15.51 30.40 -4.77
C GLU A 156 -16.08 29.45 -5.83
N THR A 157 -16.79 30.01 -6.81
CA THR A 157 -17.42 29.22 -7.88
C THR A 157 -16.36 28.47 -8.70
N GLU A 158 -15.19 29.06 -8.91
CA GLU A 158 -14.06 28.43 -9.59
C GLU A 158 -13.63 27.16 -8.86
N THR A 159 -13.36 27.24 -7.56
CA THR A 159 -13.01 26.08 -6.73
C THR A 159 -14.09 25.00 -6.76
N LYS A 160 -15.37 25.36 -6.73
CA LYS A 160 -16.48 24.39 -6.86
C LYS A 160 -16.46 23.66 -8.19
N ASN A 161 -16.17 24.39 -9.27
CA ASN A 161 -16.09 23.81 -10.60
C ASN A 161 -14.89 22.86 -10.71
N THR A 162 -13.70 23.26 -10.22
CA THR A 162 -12.51 22.40 -10.18
C THR A 162 -12.75 21.11 -9.38
N ILE A 163 -13.31 21.22 -8.16
CA ILE A 163 -13.64 20.04 -7.35
C ILE A 163 -14.63 19.13 -8.09
N LYS A 164 -15.63 19.70 -8.76
CA LYS A 164 -16.63 18.95 -9.53
C LYS A 164 -15.99 18.25 -10.73
N GLU A 165 -15.08 18.91 -11.44
CA GLU A 165 -14.34 18.35 -12.56
C GLU A 165 -13.46 17.17 -12.13
N LEU A 166 -12.63 17.37 -11.10
CA LEU A 166 -11.80 16.30 -10.53
C LEU A 166 -12.66 15.12 -10.04
N THR A 167 -13.77 15.40 -9.36
CA THR A 167 -14.72 14.36 -8.91
C THR A 167 -15.31 13.58 -10.08
N ASN A 168 -15.64 14.27 -11.19
CA ASN A 168 -16.17 13.61 -12.38
C ASN A 168 -15.11 12.73 -13.06
N ARG A 169 -13.84 13.18 -13.12
CA ARG A 169 -12.73 12.36 -13.64
C ARG A 169 -12.53 11.08 -12.83
N ILE A 170 -12.57 11.16 -11.49
CA ILE A 170 -12.51 9.99 -10.61
C ILE A 170 -13.69 9.04 -10.86
N LYS A 171 -14.91 9.58 -10.99
CA LYS A 171 -16.11 8.77 -11.29
C LYS A 171 -16.00 8.06 -12.63
N GLN A 172 -15.59 8.79 -13.68
CA GLN A 172 -15.36 8.23 -15.01
C GLN A 172 -14.30 7.13 -14.96
N LEU A 173 -13.16 7.37 -14.30
CA LEU A 173 -12.12 6.36 -14.11
C LEU A 173 -12.68 5.12 -13.38
N THR A 174 -13.50 5.31 -12.35
CA THR A 174 -14.12 4.21 -11.60
C THR A 174 -15.09 3.38 -12.45
N GLU A 175 -15.84 4.03 -13.34
CA GLU A 175 -16.78 3.37 -14.26
C GLU A 175 -16.06 2.69 -15.44
N ASP A 176 -14.99 3.30 -15.95
CA ASP A 176 -14.24 2.80 -17.10
C ASP A 176 -13.25 1.71 -16.72
N PHE A 177 -12.64 1.80 -15.52
CA PHE A 177 -11.66 0.84 -15.06
C PHE A 177 -12.15 -0.62 -15.12
N PRO A 178 -13.36 -1.02 -14.72
CA PRO A 178 -13.77 -2.43 -14.86
C PRO A 178 -13.99 -2.88 -16.32
N LYS A 179 -14.16 -1.96 -17.28
CA LYS A 179 -14.48 -2.30 -18.68
C LYS A 179 -13.29 -2.96 -19.38
N ASP A 180 -13.59 -3.83 -20.36
CA ASP A 180 -12.57 -4.48 -21.20
C ASP A 180 -11.95 -3.52 -22.23
N SER A 181 -12.66 -2.43 -22.55
CA SER A 181 -12.20 -1.37 -23.44
C SER A 181 -11.19 -0.41 -22.78
N TYR A 182 -10.90 -0.58 -21.49
CA TYR A 182 -9.95 0.23 -20.75
C TYR A 182 -8.62 -0.54 -20.53
N PRO A 183 -7.46 0.08 -20.79
CA PRO A 183 -7.25 1.46 -21.24
C PRO A 183 -7.60 1.65 -22.72
N PRO A 184 -7.90 2.89 -23.17
CA PRO A 184 -8.15 3.18 -24.57
C PRO A 184 -6.98 2.71 -25.45
N PRO A 185 -7.24 2.28 -26.70
CA PRO A 185 -6.19 1.81 -27.60
C PRO A 185 -5.18 2.92 -27.85
N LEU A 186 -3.90 2.59 -27.70
CA LEU A 186 -2.79 3.48 -28.03
C LEU A 186 -2.68 3.64 -29.55
N SER A 187 -2.11 4.77 -30.00
CA SER A 187 -1.70 4.91 -31.39
C SER A 187 -0.60 3.90 -31.74
N ASP A 188 -0.51 3.46 -33.00
CA ASP A 188 0.53 2.56 -33.49
C ASP A 188 1.95 3.06 -33.14
N GLU A 189 2.16 4.38 -33.15
CA GLU A 189 3.45 4.99 -32.77
C GLU A 189 3.76 4.84 -31.27
N GLU A 190 2.76 5.03 -30.42
CA GLU A 190 2.91 4.94 -28.96
C GLU A 190 3.08 3.49 -28.51
N GLU A 191 2.35 2.57 -29.15
CA GLU A 191 2.51 1.14 -28.90
C GLU A 191 3.91 0.66 -29.30
N ASN A 192 4.43 1.11 -30.45
CA ASN A 192 5.79 0.79 -30.88
C ASN A 192 6.85 1.34 -29.91
N LYS A 193 6.73 2.60 -29.47
CA LYS A 193 7.61 3.20 -28.45
C LYS A 193 7.58 2.40 -27.15
N ARG A 194 6.39 1.98 -26.72
CA ARG A 194 6.23 1.14 -25.53
C ARG A 194 6.92 -0.21 -25.68
N ILE A 195 6.74 -0.89 -26.82
CA ILE A 195 7.37 -2.19 -27.09
C ILE A 195 8.90 -2.07 -27.08
N GLU A 196 9.46 -1.01 -27.68
CA GLU A 196 10.89 -0.76 -27.64
C GLU A 196 11.39 -0.49 -26.22
N ALA A 197 10.65 0.29 -25.43
CA ALA A 197 11.00 0.60 -24.05
C ALA A 197 10.97 -0.67 -23.16
N ILE A 198 9.98 -1.55 -23.35
CA ILE A 198 9.90 -2.84 -22.67
C ILE A 198 11.08 -3.75 -23.06
N LYS A 199 11.51 -3.75 -24.33
CA LYS A 199 12.69 -4.53 -24.77
C LYS A 199 13.99 -4.02 -24.14
N LYS A 200 14.11 -2.72 -23.91
CA LYS A 200 15.27 -2.10 -23.25
C LYS A 200 15.25 -2.29 -21.73
N GLN A 201 14.09 -2.57 -21.15
CA GLN A 201 13.94 -2.83 -19.72
C GLN A 201 14.64 -4.13 -19.34
N LEU A 202 15.68 -4.01 -18.51
CA LEU A 202 16.37 -5.15 -17.95
C LEU A 202 15.52 -5.83 -16.88
N GLY A 203 15.73 -7.13 -16.70
CA GLY A 203 14.99 -7.93 -15.73
C GLY A 203 15.21 -7.48 -14.28
N TRP A 204 14.35 -7.97 -13.39
CA TRP A 204 14.35 -7.69 -11.95
C TRP A 204 15.75 -7.75 -11.31
N GLY A 205 16.17 -6.65 -10.68
CA GLY A 205 17.44 -6.58 -9.93
C GLY A 205 18.72 -6.47 -10.76
N ALA A 206 18.63 -6.25 -12.08
CA ALA A 206 19.80 -6.16 -12.95
C ALA A 206 20.50 -4.78 -12.96
N THR A 207 19.79 -3.70 -12.64
CA THR A 207 20.27 -2.30 -12.75
C THR A 207 20.19 -1.50 -11.46
N GLY A 208 20.05 -2.16 -10.31
CA GLY A 208 19.81 -1.49 -9.02
C GLY A 208 18.36 -1.07 -8.79
N MET A 209 17.53 -1.02 -9.83
CA MET A 209 16.07 -1.02 -9.67
C MET A 209 15.59 -2.45 -9.44
N GLU A 210 15.02 -2.70 -8.26
CA GLU A 210 14.54 -4.04 -7.90
C GLU A 210 13.35 -4.47 -8.75
N VAL A 211 12.51 -3.52 -9.18
CA VAL A 211 11.26 -3.76 -9.90
C VAL A 211 11.25 -3.05 -11.25
N PRO A 212 10.94 -3.76 -12.35
CA PRO A 212 10.82 -3.15 -13.67
C PRO A 212 9.64 -2.17 -13.73
N PRO A 213 9.85 -0.89 -14.09
CA PRO A 213 8.83 0.14 -13.96
C PRO A 213 7.75 0.03 -15.03
N LEU A 214 8.03 -0.43 -16.24
CA LEU A 214 7.05 -0.44 -17.32
C LEU A 214 6.11 -1.65 -17.22
N PRO A 215 4.83 -1.49 -17.60
CA PRO A 215 3.87 -2.57 -17.61
C PRO A 215 4.16 -3.56 -18.75
N GLU A 216 4.36 -4.84 -18.40
CA GLU A 216 4.64 -5.90 -19.37
C GLU A 216 3.38 -6.58 -19.92
N THR A 217 2.25 -6.48 -19.20
CA THR A 217 0.98 -7.12 -19.57
C THR A 217 -0.11 -6.11 -19.89
N LYS A 218 -1.22 -6.58 -20.48
CA LYS A 218 -2.41 -5.75 -20.72
C LYS A 218 -3.05 -5.30 -19.40
N THR A 219 -3.14 -6.21 -18.42
CA THR A 219 -3.61 -5.90 -17.07
C THR A 219 -2.70 -4.89 -16.37
N GLY A 220 -1.38 -5.05 -16.48
CA GLY A 220 -0.43 -4.08 -15.95
C GLY A 220 -0.58 -2.70 -16.60
N LEU A 221 -0.81 -2.65 -17.92
CA LEU A 221 -1.06 -1.39 -18.63
C LEU A 221 -2.30 -0.68 -18.11
N LYS A 222 -3.36 -1.45 -17.82
CA LYS A 222 -4.60 -0.96 -17.22
C LYS A 222 -4.37 -0.19 -15.91
N PHE A 223 -3.62 -0.80 -14.99
CA PHE A 223 -3.24 -0.15 -13.72
C PHE A 223 -2.27 1.02 -13.94
N HIS A 224 -1.35 0.90 -14.89
CA HIS A 224 -0.41 1.97 -15.21
C HIS A 224 -1.12 3.24 -15.69
N THR A 225 -2.05 3.11 -16.64
CA THR A 225 -2.83 4.24 -17.17
C THR A 225 -3.73 4.84 -16.09
N ALA A 226 -4.35 3.99 -15.25
CA ALA A 226 -5.13 4.48 -14.11
C ALA A 226 -4.27 5.26 -13.09
N ALA A 227 -3.05 4.81 -12.82
CA ALA A 227 -2.12 5.51 -11.94
C ALA A 227 -1.70 6.88 -12.50
N GLN A 228 -1.48 6.98 -13.82
CA GLN A 228 -1.17 8.25 -14.49
C GLN A 228 -2.32 9.26 -14.36
N GLU A 229 -3.56 8.82 -14.61
CA GLU A 229 -4.73 9.68 -14.46
C GLU A 229 -4.90 10.15 -13.00
N LEU A 230 -4.75 9.24 -12.04
CA LEU A 230 -4.84 9.57 -10.61
C LEU A 230 -3.72 10.50 -10.15
N ASN A 231 -2.50 10.35 -10.66
CA ASN A 231 -1.42 11.29 -10.38
C ASN A 231 -1.75 12.68 -10.94
N SER A 232 -2.26 12.78 -12.17
CA SER A 232 -2.70 14.06 -12.74
C SER A 232 -3.80 14.71 -11.90
N ILE A 233 -4.78 13.93 -11.44
CA ILE A 233 -5.84 14.43 -10.54
C ILE A 233 -5.24 14.90 -9.21
N SER A 234 -4.25 14.17 -8.67
CA SER A 234 -3.59 14.55 -7.43
C SER A 234 -2.70 15.78 -7.57
N ASP A 235 -2.08 16.00 -8.73
CA ASP A 235 -1.20 17.16 -8.97
C ASP A 235 -2.02 18.45 -9.17
N GLU A 236 -3.23 18.33 -9.69
CA GLU A 236 -4.16 19.45 -9.89
C GLU A 236 -4.92 19.85 -8.61
N PHE A 237 -5.00 18.93 -7.63
CA PHE A 237 -5.69 19.14 -6.36
C PHE A 237 -4.84 19.94 -5.35
#